data_AF-A0A0V8SCQ4-F1
#
_entry.id   AF-A0A0V8SCQ4-F1
#
_cell.length_a   1.000
_cell.length_b   1.000
_cell.length_c   1.000
_cell.angle_alpha   90.00
_cell.angle_beta   90.00
_cell.angle_gamma   90.00
#
_symmetry.space_group_name_H-M   'P 1'
#
loop_
_entity.id
_entity.type
_entity.pdbx_description
1 polymer ?
#
loop_
_entity_poly.entity_id
_entity_poly.type
_entity_poly.pdbx_seq_one_letter_code
_entity_poly.pdbx_strand_id
1 'polypeptide(L)' 'MSTPGSAGGSAVRSTSTLRFRSLDEVRVGLDAAGLELVDVRDAPDRPGQEHVVVARRPA' A
#
# COMPACT_ATOMS: atom_id res chain seq x y z
N MET A 1 17.67 42.32 -5.48
CA MET A 1 16.36 41.81 -5.90
C MET A 1 16.62 40.52 -6.67
N SER A 2 16.53 39.37 -5.99
CA SER A 2 16.80 38.06 -6.59
C SER A 2 15.48 37.42 -7.01
N THR A 3 15.42 37.01 -8.27
CA THR A 3 14.30 36.34 -8.94
C THR A 3 13.91 35.04 -8.22
N PRO A 4 12.61 34.75 -7.97
CA PRO A 4 12.20 33.44 -7.51
C PRO A 4 12.34 32.43 -8.66
N GLY A 5 13.23 31.45 -8.49
CA GLY A 5 13.40 30.33 -9.40
C GLY A 5 12.14 29.47 -9.48
N SER A 6 11.75 29.13 -10.70
CA SER A 6 10.63 28.27 -11.04
C SER A 6 10.88 26.82 -10.61
N ALA A 7 9.93 26.21 -9.88
CA ALA A 7 9.91 24.78 -9.58
C ALA A 7 8.58 24.19 -10.09
N GLY A 8 8.46 24.03 -11.42
CA GLY A 8 7.33 23.37 -12.04
C GLY A 8 7.47 21.85 -11.96
N GLY A 9 6.97 21.24 -10.88
CA GLY A 9 6.86 19.78 -10.81
C GLY A 9 5.73 19.28 -11.73
N SER A 10 6.04 18.44 -12.72
CA SER A 10 5.01 17.81 -13.55
C SER A 10 4.26 16.74 -12.75
N ALA A 11 2.95 16.92 -12.62
CA ALA A 11 2.07 15.94 -11.98
C ALA A 11 1.86 14.73 -12.90
N VAL A 12 2.17 13.53 -12.41
CA VAL A 12 1.87 12.27 -13.11
C VAL A 12 0.54 11.74 -12.60
N ARG A 13 -0.48 11.69 -13.46
CA ARG A 13 -1.79 11.12 -13.12
C ARG A 13 -1.79 9.62 -13.45
N SER A 14 -2.04 8.78 -12.45
CA SER A 14 -2.27 7.36 -12.69
C SER A 14 -3.64 7.14 -13.35
N THR A 15 -3.69 6.30 -14.37
CA THR A 15 -4.93 5.85 -15.05
C THR A 15 -5.36 4.45 -14.62
N SER A 16 -4.68 3.86 -13.64
CA SER A 16 -5.01 2.53 -13.13
C SER A 16 -6.33 2.53 -12.36
N THR A 17 -7.07 1.43 -12.46
CA THR A 17 -8.27 1.19 -11.64
C THR A 17 -7.87 0.76 -10.24
N LEU A 18 -8.30 1.51 -9.24
CA LEU A 18 -8.12 1.15 -7.84
C LEU A 18 -9.04 -0.02 -7.49
N ARG A 19 -8.49 -1.10 -6.92
CA ARG A 19 -9.24 -2.28 -6.51
C ARG A 19 -8.99 -2.57 -5.04
N PHE A 20 -10.05 -2.44 -4.25
CA PHE A 20 -10.05 -2.86 -2.85
C PHE A 20 -10.13 -4.39 -2.77
N ARG A 21 -9.42 -4.97 -1.80
CA ARG A 21 -9.41 -6.39 -1.49
C ARG A 21 -9.69 -6.56 -0.01
N SER A 22 -10.47 -7.57 0.32
CA SER A 22 -10.65 -7.99 1.72
C SER A 22 -9.35 -8.58 2.27
N LEU A 23 -9.23 -8.61 3.60
CA LEU A 23 -8.08 -9.24 4.26
C LEU A 23 -7.97 -10.73 3.91
N ASP A 24 -9.10 -11.41 3.71
CA ASP A 24 -9.15 -12.81 3.28
C ASP A 24 -8.57 -13.00 1.86
N GLU A 25 -8.98 -12.17 0.90
CA GLU A 25 -8.39 -12.19 -0.44
C GLU A 25 -6.88 -11.93 -0.42
N VAL A 26 -6.41 -11.01 0.44
CA VAL A 26 -4.99 -10.75 0.62
C VAL A 26 -4.28 -11.98 1.19
N ARG A 27 -4.88 -12.66 2.19
CA ARG A 27 -4.34 -13.91 2.77
C ARG A 27 -4.17 -15.00 1.72
N VAL A 28 -5.18 -15.22 0.89
CA VAL A 28 -5.10 -16.18 -0.22
C VAL A 28 -4.00 -15.81 -1.21
N GLY A 29 -3.84 -14.51 -1.51
CA GLY A 29 -2.75 -14.03 -2.36
C GLY A 29 -1.36 -14.24 -1.77
N LEU A 30 -1.21 -14.08 -0.45
CA LEU A 30 0.05 -14.35 0.25
C LEU A 30 0.41 -15.84 0.22
N ASP A 31 -0.55 -16.71 0.51
CA ASP A 31 -0.38 -18.17 0.45
C ASP A 31 0.03 -18.62 -0.95
N ALA A 32 -0.68 -18.16 -1.99
CA ALA A 32 -0.35 -18.45 -3.38
C ALA A 32 1.05 -17.95 -3.79
N ALA A 33 1.56 -16.92 -3.12
CA ALA A 33 2.90 -16.38 -3.33
C ALA A 33 3.99 -17.06 -2.45
N GLY A 34 3.63 -18.03 -1.62
CA GLY A 34 4.55 -18.69 -0.68
C GLY A 34 5.00 -17.78 0.47
N LEU A 35 4.17 -16.81 0.86
CA LEU A 35 4.43 -15.89 1.96
C LEU A 35 3.56 -16.23 3.17
N GLU A 36 4.19 -16.27 4.34
CA GLU A 36 3.52 -16.45 5.62
C GLU A 36 3.06 -15.09 6.16
N LEU A 37 1.78 -14.97 6.50
CA LEU A 37 1.25 -13.82 7.22
C LEU A 37 1.77 -13.81 8.66
N VAL A 38 2.40 -12.71 9.08
CA VAL A 38 2.97 -12.55 10.42
C VAL A 38 2.08 -11.70 11.31
N ASP A 39 1.60 -10.57 10.80
CA ASP A 39 0.85 -9.59 11.60
C ASP A 39 -0.11 -8.79 10.71
N VAL A 40 -1.20 -8.32 11.31
CA VAL A 40 -2.17 -7.43 10.67
C VAL A 40 -2.46 -6.29 11.63
N ARG A 41 -2.22 -5.08 11.16
CA ARG A 41 -2.39 -3.85 11.94
C ARG A 41 -3.38 -2.93 11.27
N ASP A 42 -3.95 -2.04 12.04
CA ASP A 42 -4.67 -0.89 11.53
C ASP A 42 -3.69 0.17 10.97
N ALA A 43 -4.07 0.77 9.84
CA ALA A 43 -3.36 1.94 9.34
C ALA A 43 -3.50 3.10 10.36
N PRO A 44 -2.40 3.76 10.76
CA PRO A 44 -2.44 4.76 11.84
C PRO A 44 -3.28 6.00 11.51
N ASP A 45 -3.39 6.36 10.22
CA ASP A 45 -4.19 7.50 9.75
C ASP A 45 -5.67 7.12 9.53
N ARG A 46 -5.96 5.83 9.34
CA ARG A 46 -7.29 5.32 8.96
C ARG A 46 -7.62 3.99 9.69
N PRO A 47 -7.68 4.01 11.03
CA PRO A 47 -7.95 2.81 11.80
C PRO A 47 -9.35 2.25 11.48
N GLY A 48 -9.45 0.91 11.40
CA GLY A 48 -10.66 0.17 11.04
C GLY A 48 -11.07 0.24 9.56
N GLN A 49 -10.40 1.06 8.75
CA GLN A 49 -10.72 1.23 7.32
C GLN A 49 -9.67 0.60 6.42
N GLU A 50 -8.41 0.51 6.89
CA GLU A 50 -7.32 -0.08 6.13
C GLU A 50 -6.43 -0.95 7.00
N HIS A 51 -5.97 -2.04 6.41
CA HIS A 51 -5.08 -3.00 7.06
C HIS A 51 -3.65 -2.85 6.53
N VAL A 52 -2.69 -2.81 7.44
CA VAL A 52 -1.26 -2.99 7.15
C VAL A 52 -0.91 -4.45 7.42
N VAL A 53 -0.62 -5.18 6.35
CA VAL A 53 -0.33 -6.61 6.40
C VAL A 53 1.18 -6.84 6.36
N VAL A 54 1.73 -7.50 7.37
CA VAL A 54 3.15 -7.88 7.45
C VAL A 54 3.27 -9.36 7.13
N ALA A 55 4.05 -9.69 6.09
CA ALA A 55 4.30 -11.06 5.68
C ALA A 55 5.80 -11.32 5.51
N ARG A 56 6.21 -12.58 5.64
CA ARG A 56 7.60 -13.01 5.46
C ARG A 56 7.66 -14.25 4.57
N ARG A 57 8.84 -14.54 4.05
CA ARG A 57 9.11 -15.88 3.51
C ARG A 57 9.33 -16.86 4.67
N PRO A 58 8.74 -18.06 4.62
CA PRO A 58 9.10 -19.12 5.55
C PRO A 58 10.57 -19.50 5.38
N ALA A 59 11.21 -19.95 6.45
CA ALA A 59 12.61 -20.37 6.47
C ALA A 59 12.81 -21.75 5.84
#